data_AF-A0A940IJQ0-F1
#
_entry.id   AF-A0A940IJQ0-F1
#
_cell.length_a   1.000
_cell.length_b   1.000
_cell.length_c   1.000
_cell.angle_alpha   90.00
_cell.angle_beta   90.00
_cell.angle_gamma   90.00
#
_symmetry.space_group_name_H-M   'P 1'
#
loop_
_entity.id
_entity.type
_entity.pdbx_description
1 polymer ?
#
loop_
_entity_poly.entity_id
_entity_poly.type
_entity_poly.pdbx_seq_one_letter_code
_entity_poly.pdbx_strand_id
1 'polypeptide(L)'
;IEEFCRICELYYNSTGDTKKDAGLRLIRQIKLLIKACSVPHLIEGYYGDGYPCKTRYIERLVRRIPGKVAIGCTTLAAFDLYESYIREHFPDRPLFAVKGDVAFRKRQGIVTEFDSTINGILVCTQQSLSSSVNIPTCNDVILESLQWNIPKMEQFYFRFIRLDSKEMKNVHYVTYEDSVEQNLMALVLAKERLNEFIKTGEVKEQSEIFDEFDITMSVIDSLLVRTQDSEGKIRISWGSQRIKE
;
A
#
# COMPACT_ATOMS: atom_id res chain seq x y z
N ILE A 1 -11.57 -6.69 24.48
CA ILE A 1 -10.71 -5.51 24.75
C ILE A 1 -9.61 -5.90 25.74
N GLU A 2 -9.91 -6.54 26.87
CA GLU A 2 -8.90 -7.02 27.84
C GLU A 2 -7.86 -7.97 27.25
N GLU A 3 -8.27 -8.90 26.38
CA GLU A 3 -7.33 -9.83 25.72
C GLU A 3 -6.41 -9.10 24.72
N PHE A 4 -6.90 -8.06 24.04
CA PHE A 4 -6.09 -7.22 23.16
C PHE A 4 -5.10 -6.37 23.97
N CYS A 5 -5.52 -5.79 25.09
CA CYS A 5 -4.63 -5.04 25.99
C CYS A 5 -3.55 -5.95 26.59
N ARG A 6 -3.90 -7.18 27.01
CA ARG A 6 -2.93 -8.19 27.47
C ARG A 6 -1.97 -8.61 26.37
N ILE A 7 -2.45 -8.80 25.14
CA ILE A 7 -1.61 -9.11 23.97
C ILE A 7 -0.70 -7.92 23.63
N CYS A 8 -1.18 -6.67 23.76
CA CYS A 8 -0.37 -5.47 23.59
C CYS A 8 0.72 -5.38 24.67
N GLU A 9 0.40 -5.59 25.95
CA GLU A 9 1.39 -5.65 27.04
C GLU A 9 2.44 -6.74 26.78
N LEU A 10 2.02 -7.94 26.36
CA LEU A 10 2.93 -9.03 25.97
C LEU A 10 3.73 -8.74 24.70
N TYR A 11 3.20 -7.91 23.81
CA TYR A 11 3.93 -7.46 22.64
C TYR A 11 5.06 -6.53 23.07
N TYR A 12 4.78 -5.54 23.94
CA TYR A 12 5.69 -4.44 24.29
C TYR A 12 6.64 -4.70 25.46
N ASN A 13 6.28 -5.58 26.39
CA ASN A 13 7.15 -6.01 27.48
C ASN A 13 7.98 -7.24 27.09
N SER A 14 9.10 -7.47 27.79
CA SER A 14 9.87 -8.69 27.60
C SER A 14 9.02 -9.91 27.96
N THR A 15 8.99 -10.90 27.08
CA THR A 15 8.30 -12.17 27.29
C THR A 15 9.10 -13.14 28.18
N GLY A 16 10.32 -12.76 28.59
CA GLY A 16 11.30 -13.62 29.26
C GLY A 16 12.00 -14.61 28.32
N ASP A 17 11.58 -14.66 27.05
CA ASP A 17 12.17 -15.49 25.99
C ASP A 17 12.89 -14.58 24.98
N THR A 18 14.22 -14.65 25.00
CA THR A 18 15.08 -13.79 24.18
C THR A 18 14.83 -13.96 22.67
N LYS A 19 14.41 -15.14 22.22
CA LYS A 19 14.12 -15.41 20.80
C LYS A 19 12.79 -14.78 20.38
N LYS A 20 11.77 -14.87 21.22
CA LYS A 20 10.47 -14.23 20.97
C LYS A 20 10.59 -12.72 21.00
N ASP A 21 11.31 -12.17 21.98
CA ASP A 21 11.54 -10.74 22.09
C ASP A 21 12.31 -10.18 20.88
N ALA A 22 13.31 -10.91 20.39
CA ALA A 22 14.00 -10.56 19.15
C ALA A 22 13.05 -10.56 17.94
N GLY A 23 12.18 -11.58 17.82
CA GLY A 23 11.17 -11.63 16.75
C GLY A 23 10.19 -10.45 16.81
N LEU A 24 9.69 -10.09 17.99
CA LEU A 24 8.80 -8.95 18.18
C LEU A 24 9.47 -7.61 17.83
N ARG A 25 10.75 -7.45 18.17
CA ARG A 25 11.55 -6.27 17.80
C ARG A 25 11.63 -6.10 16.28
N LEU A 26 11.88 -7.19 15.54
CA LEU A 26 11.93 -7.14 14.07
C LEU A 26 10.59 -6.73 13.46
N ILE A 27 9.48 -7.29 13.94
CA ILE A 27 8.13 -6.94 13.44
C ILE A 27 7.82 -5.46 13.69
N ARG A 28 8.24 -4.90 14.83
CA ARG A 28 8.05 -3.46 15.12
C ARG A 28 8.87 -2.58 14.20
N GLN A 29 10.13 -2.94 13.96
CA GLN A 29 11.00 -2.22 13.04
C GLN A 29 10.40 -2.22 11.63
N ILE A 30 9.95 -3.38 11.14
CA ILE A 30 9.28 -3.49 9.83
C ILE A 30 8.02 -2.62 9.78
N LYS A 31 7.15 -2.67 10.79
CA LYS A 31 5.95 -1.81 10.87
C LYS A 31 6.30 -0.32 10.87
N LEU A 32 7.37 0.07 11.57
CA LEU A 32 7.82 1.45 11.62
C LEU A 32 8.37 1.92 10.27
N LEU A 33 9.16 1.08 9.59
CA LEU A 33 9.66 1.36 8.24
C LEU A 33 8.51 1.53 7.24
N ILE A 34 7.50 0.66 7.26
CA ILE A 34 6.30 0.78 6.42
C ILE A 34 5.56 2.09 6.73
N LYS A 35 5.40 2.43 8.03
CA LYS A 35 4.79 3.71 8.44
C LYS A 35 5.61 4.90 7.92
N ALA A 36 6.93 4.83 7.96
CA ALA A 36 7.83 5.89 7.48
C ALA A 36 7.75 6.08 5.95
N CYS A 37 7.41 5.03 5.20
CA CYS A 37 7.14 5.14 3.76
C CYS A 37 5.75 5.73 3.43
N SER A 38 4.88 5.94 4.41
CA SER A 38 3.53 6.46 4.19
C SER A 38 3.36 7.85 4.83
N VAL A 39 3.57 7.93 6.15
CA VAL A 39 3.34 9.13 6.97
C VAL A 39 4.55 9.47 7.86
N PRO A 40 5.74 9.71 7.27
CA PRO A 40 6.97 9.97 8.03
C PRO A 40 6.87 11.19 8.96
N HIS A 41 6.19 12.25 8.52
CA HIS A 41 5.92 13.47 9.30
C HIS A 41 5.12 13.24 10.61
N LEU A 42 4.47 12.08 10.76
CA LEU A 42 3.76 11.68 11.99
C LEU A 42 4.61 10.77 12.90
N ILE A 43 5.91 10.64 12.61
CA ILE A 43 6.85 9.87 13.43
C ILE A 43 7.62 10.85 14.32
N GLU A 44 7.70 10.52 15.61
CA GLU A 44 8.43 11.32 16.59
C GLU A 44 9.91 11.44 16.20
N GLY A 45 10.45 12.65 16.30
CA GLY A 45 11.82 12.96 15.88
C GLY A 45 12.00 13.14 14.37
N TYR A 46 10.93 13.08 13.56
CA TYR A 46 11.02 13.46 12.16
C TYR A 46 11.36 14.94 12.00
N TYR A 47 12.38 15.22 11.20
CA TYR A 47 12.77 16.56 10.80
C TYR A 47 12.76 16.63 9.27
N GLY A 48 11.92 17.49 8.70
CA GLY A 48 11.73 17.60 7.26
C GLY A 48 10.45 18.32 6.90
N ASP A 49 10.05 18.18 5.64
CA ASP A 49 8.83 18.82 5.11
C ASP A 49 7.55 18.29 5.78
N GLY A 50 6.57 19.17 5.96
CA GLY A 50 5.28 18.80 6.54
C GLY A 50 4.47 17.79 5.71
N TYR A 51 4.78 17.65 4.42
CA TYR A 51 4.12 16.71 3.52
C TYR A 51 5.13 15.73 2.90
N PRO A 52 4.88 14.41 2.98
CA PRO A 52 5.77 13.39 2.41
C PRO A 52 5.95 13.52 0.89
N CYS A 53 7.11 13.11 0.37
CA CYS A 53 7.39 13.08 -1.07
C CYS A 53 6.37 12.23 -1.84
N LYS A 54 5.95 11.09 -1.28
CA LYS A 54 4.90 10.23 -1.84
C LYS A 54 3.57 10.97 -1.98
N THR A 55 3.19 11.81 -1.02
CA THR A 55 1.97 12.63 -1.09
C THR A 55 2.02 13.59 -2.26
N ARG A 56 3.15 14.27 -2.46
CA ARG A 56 3.39 15.14 -3.63
C ARG A 56 3.42 14.37 -4.96
N TYR A 57 3.93 13.14 -4.95
CA TYR A 57 3.88 12.28 -6.14
C TYR A 57 2.44 11.92 -6.51
N ILE A 58 1.65 11.46 -5.54
CA ILE A 58 0.23 11.11 -5.75
C ILE A 58 -0.57 12.34 -6.19
N GLU A 59 -0.30 13.52 -5.63
CA GLU A 59 -0.95 14.75 -6.08
C GLU A 59 -0.62 15.10 -7.53
N ARG A 60 0.64 15.00 -7.96
CA ARG A 60 1.00 15.15 -9.38
C ARG A 60 0.31 14.12 -10.27
N LEU A 61 0.13 12.89 -9.80
CA LEU A 61 -0.61 11.85 -10.52
C LEU A 61 -2.09 12.22 -10.65
N VAL A 62 -2.74 12.62 -9.56
CA VAL A 62 -4.14 13.06 -9.53
C VAL A 62 -4.38 14.27 -10.44
N ARG A 63 -3.44 15.23 -10.52
CA ARG A 63 -3.52 16.36 -11.46
C ARG A 63 -3.55 15.94 -12.92
N ARG A 64 -2.89 14.83 -13.27
CA ARG A 64 -2.85 14.31 -14.65
C ARG A 64 -4.10 13.50 -15.01
N ILE A 65 -4.90 13.10 -14.03
CA ILE A 65 -6.12 12.31 -14.23
C ILE A 65 -7.32 13.28 -14.30
N PRO A 66 -7.89 13.53 -15.50
CA PRO A 66 -9.00 14.47 -15.66
C PRO A 66 -10.34 13.93 -15.12
N GLY A 67 -10.50 12.61 -15.12
CA GLY A 67 -11.70 11.91 -14.67
C GLY A 67 -11.67 11.55 -13.18
N LYS A 68 -12.61 10.70 -12.77
CA LYS A 68 -12.67 10.14 -11.41
C LYS A 68 -11.41 9.39 -11.04
N VAL A 69 -10.97 9.57 -9.79
CA VAL A 69 -9.84 8.83 -9.22
C VAL A 69 -10.15 8.41 -7.79
N ALA A 70 -9.72 7.20 -7.42
CA ALA A 70 -9.80 6.70 -6.04
C ALA A 70 -8.39 6.56 -5.44
N ILE A 71 -8.22 6.98 -4.19
CA ILE A 71 -6.99 6.85 -3.41
C ILE A 71 -7.26 5.92 -2.23
N GLY A 72 -6.65 4.73 -2.25
CA GLY A 72 -6.78 3.67 -1.26
C GLY A 72 -5.64 3.66 -0.27
N CYS A 73 -5.91 4.07 0.97
CA CYS A 73 -4.97 4.10 2.09
C CYS A 73 -5.05 2.80 2.92
N THR A 74 -3.93 2.33 3.46
CA THR A 74 -3.94 1.15 4.37
C THR A 74 -4.11 1.50 5.85
N THR A 75 -3.90 2.77 6.21
CA THR A 75 -4.00 3.27 7.60
C THR A 75 -4.90 4.50 7.68
N LEU A 76 -5.48 4.73 8.87
CA LEU A 76 -6.27 5.95 9.13
C LEU A 76 -5.41 7.21 9.07
N ALA A 77 -4.17 7.16 9.56
CA ALA A 77 -3.25 8.28 9.50
C ALA A 77 -2.95 8.74 8.06
N ALA A 78 -2.76 7.79 7.13
CA ALA A 78 -2.62 8.09 5.72
C ALA A 78 -3.94 8.64 5.14
N PHE A 79 -5.08 8.05 5.50
CA PHE A 79 -6.38 8.54 5.08
C PHE A 79 -6.60 10.01 5.48
N ASP A 80 -6.37 10.36 6.75
CA ASP A 80 -6.56 11.72 7.27
C ASP A 80 -5.62 12.72 6.56
N LEU A 81 -4.38 12.30 6.27
CA LEU A 81 -3.44 13.07 5.45
C LEU A 81 -4.00 13.33 4.06
N TYR A 82 -4.39 12.30 3.31
CA TYR A 82 -4.86 12.47 1.94
C TYR A 82 -6.20 13.20 1.88
N GLU A 83 -7.09 13.00 2.84
CA GLU A 83 -8.37 13.72 2.91
C GLU A 83 -8.14 15.23 3.08
N SER A 84 -7.28 15.63 4.02
CA SER A 84 -6.94 17.04 4.24
C SER A 84 -6.16 17.64 3.06
N TYR A 85 -5.13 16.93 2.59
CA TYR A 85 -4.27 17.40 1.50
C TYR A 85 -5.03 17.59 0.18
N ILE A 86 -5.87 16.63 -0.20
CA ILE A 86 -6.65 16.72 -1.43
C ILE A 86 -7.69 17.85 -1.35
N ARG A 87 -8.33 18.03 -0.19
CA ARG A 87 -9.30 19.13 0.01
C ARG A 87 -8.66 20.50 -0.21
N GLU A 88 -7.41 20.67 0.24
CA GLU A 88 -6.65 21.91 0.08
C GLU A 88 -6.16 22.12 -1.36
N HIS A 89 -5.68 21.07 -2.03
CA HIS A 89 -4.96 21.19 -3.30
C HIS A 89 -5.82 21.00 -4.56
N PHE A 90 -7.06 20.51 -4.41
CA PHE A 90 -8.03 20.29 -5.48
C PHE A 90 -9.42 20.87 -5.15
N PRO A 91 -9.54 22.18 -4.86
CA PRO A 91 -10.82 22.79 -4.47
C PRO A 91 -11.90 22.69 -5.55
N ASP A 92 -11.50 22.58 -6.83
CA ASP A 92 -12.42 22.49 -7.97
C ASP A 92 -12.95 21.06 -8.24
N ARG A 93 -12.49 20.06 -7.49
CA ARG A 93 -12.90 18.66 -7.64
C ARG A 93 -13.67 18.20 -6.40
N PRO A 94 -14.90 17.65 -6.55
CA PRO A 94 -15.64 17.11 -5.41
C PRO A 94 -14.87 15.99 -4.70
N LEU A 95 -14.64 16.13 -3.39
CA LEU A 95 -13.96 15.14 -2.56
C LEU A 95 -14.97 14.29 -1.79
N PHE A 96 -14.80 12.96 -1.88
CA PHE A 96 -15.56 11.96 -1.15
C PHE A 96 -14.63 11.16 -0.25
N ALA A 97 -15.05 10.92 0.99
CA ALA A 97 -14.20 10.32 2.01
C ALA A 97 -14.91 9.11 2.67
N VAL A 98 -14.28 7.93 2.64
CA VAL A 98 -14.84 6.69 3.20
C VAL A 98 -13.81 5.97 4.09
N LYS A 99 -14.14 5.81 5.37
CA LYS A 99 -13.37 5.03 6.34
C LYS A 99 -14.19 3.88 6.94
N GLY A 100 -13.52 2.92 7.58
CA GLY A 100 -14.12 1.66 8.01
C GLY A 100 -15.25 1.78 9.04
N ASP A 101 -15.26 2.86 9.81
CA ASP A 101 -16.28 3.18 10.83
C ASP A 101 -17.58 3.78 10.23
N VAL A 102 -17.60 4.10 8.93
CA VAL A 102 -18.80 4.62 8.26
C VAL A 102 -19.81 3.50 8.04
N ALA A 103 -21.02 3.68 8.56
CA ALA A 103 -22.13 2.73 8.39
C ALA A 103 -22.44 2.46 6.90
N PHE A 104 -22.83 1.22 6.59
CA PHE A 104 -23.04 0.74 5.22
C PHE A 104 -23.95 1.64 4.37
N ARG A 105 -25.09 2.09 4.92
CA ARG A 105 -26.05 2.94 4.19
C ARG A 105 -25.46 4.30 3.81
N LYS A 106 -24.70 4.91 4.71
CA LYS A 106 -24.02 6.19 4.47
C LYS A 106 -22.91 6.02 3.43
N ARG A 107 -22.15 4.92 3.52
CA ARG A 107 -21.14 4.55 2.54
C ARG A 107 -21.71 4.42 1.12
N GLN A 108 -22.86 3.75 0.99
CA GLN A 108 -23.54 3.61 -0.29
C GLN A 108 -23.96 4.96 -0.88
N GLY A 109 -24.48 5.88 -0.05
CA GLY A 109 -24.83 7.23 -0.48
C GLY A 109 -23.62 8.01 -1.02
N ILE A 110 -22.51 8.00 -0.29
CA ILE A 110 -21.25 8.65 -0.70
C ILE A 110 -20.76 8.11 -2.05
N VAL A 111 -20.80 6.79 -2.23
CA VAL A 111 -20.37 6.16 -3.49
C VAL A 111 -21.31 6.54 -4.64
N THR A 112 -22.62 6.56 -4.41
CA THR A 112 -23.59 6.98 -5.44
C THR A 112 -23.39 8.44 -5.84
N GLU A 113 -23.13 9.33 -4.89
CA GLU A 113 -22.81 10.73 -5.19
C GLU A 113 -21.50 10.86 -5.96
N PHE A 114 -20.44 10.13 -5.55
CA PHE A 114 -19.18 10.07 -6.28
C PHE A 114 -19.40 9.61 -7.73
N ASP A 115 -20.18 8.55 -7.93
CA ASP A 115 -20.48 7.97 -9.25
C ASP A 115 -21.26 8.95 -10.14
N SER A 116 -22.01 9.88 -9.56
CA SER A 116 -22.73 10.93 -10.29
C SER A 116 -21.84 12.09 -10.79
N THR A 117 -20.61 12.21 -10.28
CA THR A 117 -19.67 13.26 -10.70
C THR A 117 -19.00 12.95 -12.04
N ILE A 118 -18.30 13.94 -12.60
CA ILE A 118 -17.44 13.74 -13.78
C ILE A 118 -15.98 13.50 -13.36
N ASN A 119 -15.50 14.26 -12.37
CA ASN A 119 -14.10 14.34 -11.96
C ASN A 119 -13.89 14.23 -10.45
N GLY A 120 -14.79 13.58 -9.70
CA GLY A 120 -14.66 13.43 -8.25
C GLY A 120 -13.36 12.74 -7.82
N ILE A 121 -12.94 12.97 -6.59
CA ILE A 121 -11.84 12.25 -5.94
C ILE A 121 -12.40 11.47 -4.76
N LEU A 122 -12.18 10.16 -4.72
CA LEU A 122 -12.55 9.29 -3.61
C LEU A 122 -11.31 8.97 -2.77
N VAL A 123 -11.22 9.47 -1.55
CA VAL A 123 -10.22 9.02 -0.56
C VAL A 123 -10.86 7.96 0.33
N CYS A 124 -10.24 6.81 0.46
CA CYS A 124 -10.78 5.74 1.30
C CYS A 124 -9.72 4.86 1.94
N THR A 125 -10.08 4.19 3.03
CA THR A 125 -9.28 3.05 3.49
C THR A 125 -9.58 1.83 2.61
N GLN A 126 -8.56 1.07 2.20
CA GLN A 126 -8.74 -0.07 1.28
C GLN A 126 -9.76 -1.09 1.81
N GLN A 127 -9.82 -1.27 3.14
CA GLN A 127 -10.73 -2.20 3.81
C GLN A 127 -12.15 -1.65 3.98
N SER A 128 -12.37 -0.35 3.77
CA SER A 128 -13.69 0.26 3.93
C SER A 128 -14.61 0.06 2.75
N LEU A 129 -14.12 -0.26 1.55
CA LEU A 129 -15.02 -0.61 0.44
C LEU A 129 -15.42 -2.08 0.59
N SER A 130 -16.67 -2.31 1.03
CA SER A 130 -17.20 -3.67 1.24
C SER A 130 -17.40 -4.40 -0.09
N SER A 131 -17.51 -5.73 -0.02
CA SER A 131 -17.65 -6.58 -1.22
C SER A 131 -18.84 -6.29 -2.13
N SER A 132 -19.83 -5.56 -1.64
CA SER A 132 -21.03 -5.16 -2.37
C SER A 132 -20.91 -3.81 -3.10
N VAL A 133 -19.84 -3.04 -2.88
CA VAL A 133 -19.65 -1.74 -3.54
C VAL A 133 -19.15 -1.95 -4.97
N ASN A 134 -19.72 -1.21 -5.92
CA ASN A 134 -19.34 -1.22 -7.32
C ASN A 134 -19.22 0.22 -7.84
N ILE A 135 -18.09 0.55 -8.46
CA ILE A 135 -17.77 1.90 -8.94
C ILE A 135 -17.09 1.82 -10.33
N PRO A 136 -17.78 1.27 -11.35
CA PRO A 136 -17.18 1.00 -12.65
C PRO A 136 -16.96 2.28 -13.47
N THR A 137 -17.40 3.45 -13.00
CA THR A 137 -17.17 4.73 -13.70
C THR A 137 -15.83 5.39 -13.34
N CYS A 138 -15.15 4.90 -12.29
CA CYS A 138 -13.81 5.34 -11.93
C CYS A 138 -12.78 4.49 -12.67
N ASN A 139 -11.89 5.14 -13.41
CA ASN A 139 -10.90 4.46 -14.24
C ASN A 139 -9.53 4.37 -13.56
N ASP A 140 -9.21 5.30 -12.67
CA ASP A 140 -7.92 5.36 -12.00
C ASP A 140 -8.05 5.06 -10.50
N VAL A 141 -7.28 4.07 -10.06
CA VAL A 141 -7.26 3.61 -8.66
C VAL A 141 -5.82 3.65 -8.18
N ILE A 142 -5.54 4.42 -7.14
CA ILE A 142 -4.21 4.60 -6.58
C ILE A 142 -4.14 3.86 -5.25
N LEU A 143 -3.23 2.91 -5.13
CA LEU A 143 -2.87 2.28 -3.87
C LEU A 143 -1.66 3.02 -3.30
N GLU A 144 -1.90 3.77 -2.23
CA GLU A 144 -0.87 4.57 -1.55
C GLU A 144 0.21 3.70 -0.89
N SER A 145 -0.18 2.53 -0.41
CA SER A 145 0.69 1.55 0.20
C SER A 145 0.20 0.12 -0.07
N LEU A 146 1.14 -0.81 -0.11
CA LEU A 146 0.88 -2.22 -0.34
C LEU A 146 0.32 -2.91 0.90
N GLN A 147 -0.50 -3.94 0.68
CA GLN A 147 -0.84 -4.91 1.72
C GLN A 147 0.03 -6.16 1.60
N TRP A 148 0.10 -6.94 2.69
CA TRP A 148 0.90 -8.17 2.80
C TRP A 148 0.47 -9.33 1.88
N ASN A 149 -0.61 -9.17 1.12
CA ASN A 149 -1.17 -10.16 0.22
C ASN A 149 -1.91 -9.47 -0.94
N ILE A 150 -1.74 -10.00 -2.17
CA ILE A 150 -2.41 -9.53 -3.37
C ILE A 150 -3.94 -9.61 -3.23
N PRO A 151 -4.55 -10.73 -2.77
CA PRO A 151 -6.01 -10.87 -2.73
C PRO A 151 -6.74 -9.73 -2.02
N LYS A 152 -6.18 -9.15 -0.94
CA LYS A 152 -6.80 -7.99 -0.28
C LYS A 152 -6.71 -6.71 -1.11
N MET A 153 -5.61 -6.51 -1.84
CA MET A 153 -5.49 -5.40 -2.78
C MET A 153 -6.46 -5.58 -3.95
N GLU A 154 -6.59 -6.81 -4.48
CA GLU A 154 -7.56 -7.08 -5.55
C GLU A 154 -9.00 -6.89 -5.08
N GLN A 155 -9.33 -7.34 -3.87
CA GLN A 155 -10.65 -7.08 -3.29
C GLN A 155 -10.99 -5.60 -3.23
N PHE A 156 -9.99 -4.72 -3.16
CA PHE A 156 -10.15 -3.27 -3.21
C PHE A 156 -10.27 -2.77 -4.66
N TYR A 157 -9.30 -3.06 -5.55
CA TYR A 157 -9.35 -2.49 -6.90
C TYR A 157 -10.41 -3.15 -7.81
N PHE A 158 -10.84 -4.39 -7.54
CA PHE A 158 -11.98 -5.02 -8.22
C PHE A 158 -13.34 -4.38 -7.90
N ARG A 159 -13.40 -3.39 -7.00
CA ARG A 159 -14.58 -2.52 -6.88
C ARG A 159 -14.77 -1.64 -8.11
N PHE A 160 -13.70 -1.38 -8.85
CA PHE A 160 -13.64 -0.46 -9.99
C PHE A 160 -13.53 -1.20 -11.33
N ILE A 161 -13.09 -2.46 -11.32
CA ILE A 161 -12.93 -3.29 -12.51
C ILE A 161 -14.12 -4.24 -12.65
N ARG A 162 -14.80 -4.19 -13.80
CA ARG A 162 -15.90 -5.09 -14.17
C ARG A 162 -15.80 -5.56 -15.61
N LEU A 163 -16.39 -6.71 -15.91
CA LEU A 163 -16.40 -7.31 -17.26
C LEU A 163 -17.08 -6.41 -18.31
N ASP A 164 -18.04 -5.58 -17.89
CA ASP A 164 -18.77 -4.62 -18.72
C ASP A 164 -18.14 -3.21 -18.73
N SER A 165 -16.91 -3.07 -18.21
CA SER A 165 -16.17 -1.80 -18.28
C SER A 165 -15.88 -1.44 -19.73
N LYS A 166 -16.33 -0.26 -20.16
CA LYS A 166 -16.05 0.26 -21.51
C LYS A 166 -14.66 0.88 -21.63
N GLU A 167 -14.16 1.42 -20.52
CA GLU A 167 -12.88 2.11 -20.44
C GLU A 167 -11.83 1.24 -19.74
N MET A 168 -10.57 1.41 -20.15
CA MET A 168 -9.43 0.78 -19.47
C MET A 168 -9.31 1.26 -18.02
N LYS A 169 -8.94 0.33 -17.14
CA LYS A 169 -8.75 0.58 -15.71
C LYS A 169 -7.28 0.60 -15.37
N ASN A 170 -6.82 1.70 -14.77
CA ASN A 170 -5.45 1.88 -14.34
C ASN A 170 -5.37 1.69 -12.82
N VAL A 171 -4.61 0.69 -12.37
CA VAL A 171 -4.33 0.44 -10.96
C VAL A 171 -2.89 0.85 -10.68
N HIS A 172 -2.71 1.94 -9.95
CA HIS A 172 -1.40 2.55 -9.66
C HIS A 172 -0.91 2.10 -8.29
N TYR A 173 0.12 1.26 -8.24
CA TYR A 173 0.83 0.92 -7.01
C TYR A 173 1.95 1.94 -6.76
N VAL A 174 1.84 2.73 -5.69
CA VAL A 174 2.83 3.78 -5.39
C VAL A 174 3.78 3.32 -4.30
N THR A 175 5.03 3.08 -4.67
CA THR A 175 6.09 2.62 -3.75
C THR A 175 7.31 3.53 -3.84
N TYR A 176 8.08 3.60 -2.76
CA TYR A 176 9.43 4.15 -2.82
C TYR A 176 10.43 3.13 -3.36
N GLU A 177 11.28 3.58 -4.28
CA GLU A 177 12.51 2.89 -4.64
C GLU A 177 13.46 2.78 -3.44
N ASP A 178 14.30 1.74 -3.44
CA ASP A 178 15.29 1.42 -2.40
C ASP A 178 14.72 1.42 -0.97
N SER A 179 13.51 0.89 -0.81
CA SER A 179 12.78 0.91 0.47
C SER A 179 12.20 -0.43 0.86
N VAL A 180 11.69 -0.51 2.11
CA VAL A 180 10.96 -1.69 2.60
C VAL A 180 9.74 -2.04 1.73
N GLU A 181 9.19 -1.08 0.99
CA GLU A 181 8.05 -1.30 0.10
C GLU A 181 8.42 -2.15 -1.12
N GLN A 182 9.64 -2.04 -1.66
CA GLN A 182 10.11 -2.91 -2.73
C GLN A 182 10.25 -4.36 -2.27
N ASN A 183 10.77 -4.58 -1.05
CA ASN A 183 10.80 -5.93 -0.48
C ASN A 183 9.41 -6.48 -0.25
N LEU A 184 8.48 -5.63 0.21
CA LEU A 184 7.09 -6.03 0.39
C LEU A 184 6.48 -6.41 -0.96
N MET A 185 6.75 -5.65 -2.02
CA MET A 185 6.34 -5.97 -3.38
C MET A 185 6.87 -7.34 -3.82
N ALA A 186 8.17 -7.59 -3.71
CA ALA A 186 8.75 -8.89 -4.08
C ALA A 186 8.20 -10.06 -3.26
N LEU A 187 8.01 -9.87 -1.96
CA LEU A 187 7.40 -10.88 -1.10
C LEU A 187 5.98 -11.22 -1.56
N VAL A 188 5.21 -10.20 -1.92
CA VAL A 188 3.82 -10.33 -2.36
C VAL A 188 3.74 -11.03 -3.72
N LEU A 189 4.64 -10.73 -4.66
CA LEU A 189 4.73 -11.40 -5.96
C LEU A 189 5.20 -12.86 -5.83
N ALA A 190 6.18 -13.13 -4.96
CA ALA A 190 6.61 -14.49 -4.68
C ALA A 190 5.48 -15.35 -4.12
N LYS A 191 4.59 -14.76 -3.30
CA LYS A 191 3.38 -15.43 -2.83
C LYS A 191 2.39 -15.68 -3.96
N GLU A 192 2.21 -14.73 -4.87
CA GLU A 192 1.28 -14.94 -5.99
C GLU A 192 1.78 -16.02 -6.95
N ARG A 193 3.09 -16.08 -7.21
CA ARG A 193 3.69 -17.20 -7.94
C ARG A 193 3.33 -18.56 -7.36
N LEU A 194 3.39 -18.67 -6.03
CA LEU A 194 3.00 -19.89 -5.33
C LEU A 194 1.49 -20.13 -5.46
N ASN A 195 0.65 -19.09 -5.34
CA ASN A 195 -0.79 -19.22 -5.51
C ASN A 195 -1.16 -19.67 -6.93
N GLU A 196 -0.52 -19.13 -7.95
CA GLU A 196 -0.74 -19.51 -9.35
C GLU A 196 -0.34 -20.95 -9.61
N PHE A 197 0.83 -21.38 -9.11
CA PHE A 197 1.21 -22.78 -9.18
C PHE A 197 0.16 -23.71 -8.56
N ILE A 198 -0.43 -23.31 -7.42
CA ILE A 198 -1.51 -24.07 -6.81
C ILE A 198 -2.81 -24.04 -7.65
N LYS A 199 -3.10 -22.94 -8.34
CA LYS A 199 -4.31 -22.77 -9.17
C LYS A 199 -4.21 -23.56 -10.49
N THR A 200 -3.07 -23.51 -11.17
CA THR A 200 -2.90 -24.03 -12.54
C THR A 200 -2.12 -25.35 -12.59
N GLY A 201 -1.34 -25.66 -11.56
CA GLY A 201 -0.38 -26.77 -11.56
C GLY A 201 0.90 -26.47 -12.34
N GLU A 202 1.05 -25.27 -12.90
CA GLU A 202 2.18 -24.85 -13.73
C GLU A 202 3.08 -23.87 -12.98
N VAL A 203 4.39 -24.07 -13.06
CA VAL A 203 5.36 -23.16 -12.47
C VAL A 203 5.61 -22.03 -13.47
N LYS A 204 4.98 -20.87 -13.24
CA LYS A 204 5.35 -19.66 -13.98
C LYS A 204 6.78 -19.23 -13.64
N GLU A 205 7.48 -18.74 -14.65
CA GLU A 205 8.78 -18.10 -14.45
C GLU A 205 8.61 -16.78 -13.72
N GLN A 206 9.65 -16.38 -12.98
CA GLN A 206 9.56 -15.16 -12.17
C GLN A 206 9.32 -13.92 -13.05
N SER A 207 9.92 -13.89 -14.25
CA SER A 207 9.75 -12.82 -15.24
C SER A 207 8.31 -12.70 -15.74
N GLU A 208 7.61 -13.81 -15.97
CA GLU A 208 6.23 -13.80 -16.48
C GLU A 208 5.27 -13.11 -15.50
N ILE A 209 5.52 -13.28 -14.20
CA ILE A 209 4.74 -12.62 -13.15
C ILE A 209 5.12 -11.15 -13.07
N PHE A 210 6.39 -10.78 -13.21
CA PHE A 210 6.77 -9.36 -13.22
C PHE A 210 6.16 -8.63 -14.42
N ASP A 211 6.14 -9.24 -15.59
CA ASP A 211 5.53 -8.67 -16.79
C ASP A 211 4.01 -8.46 -16.61
N GLU A 212 3.31 -9.41 -15.96
CA GLU A 212 1.87 -9.29 -15.65
C GLU A 212 1.56 -8.09 -14.73
N PHE A 213 2.48 -7.77 -13.81
CA PHE A 213 2.35 -6.63 -12.90
C PHE A 213 3.01 -5.35 -13.41
N ASP A 214 3.52 -5.33 -14.66
CA ASP A 214 4.29 -4.22 -15.26
C ASP A 214 5.47 -3.77 -14.39
N ILE A 215 6.16 -4.74 -13.78
CA ILE A 215 7.28 -4.51 -12.88
C ILE A 215 8.58 -4.64 -13.66
N THR A 216 9.36 -3.56 -13.69
CA THR A 216 10.67 -3.58 -14.31
C THR A 216 11.60 -4.55 -13.59
N MET A 217 12.37 -5.33 -14.34
CA MET A 217 13.39 -6.26 -13.83
C MET A 217 14.40 -5.59 -12.89
N SER A 218 14.61 -4.27 -13.00
CA SER A 218 15.44 -3.48 -12.08
C SER A 218 14.93 -3.45 -10.63
N VAL A 219 13.63 -3.73 -10.40
CA VAL A 219 13.09 -3.88 -9.04
C VAL A 219 13.68 -5.11 -8.34
N ILE A 220 14.03 -6.16 -9.08
CA ILE A 220 14.75 -7.34 -8.54
C ILE A 220 16.14 -6.94 -8.07
N ASP A 221 16.83 -6.13 -8.86
CA ASP A 221 18.16 -5.62 -8.54
C ASP A 221 18.16 -4.65 -7.35
N SER A 222 16.98 -4.23 -6.88
CA SER A 222 16.80 -3.33 -5.73
C SER A 222 16.41 -4.09 -4.44
N LEU A 223 16.14 -5.39 -4.53
CA LEU A 223 15.70 -6.20 -3.38
C LEU A 223 16.79 -6.36 -2.34
N LEU A 224 16.34 -6.61 -1.11
CA LEU A 224 17.21 -6.85 0.04
C LEU A 224 17.93 -8.19 -0.15
N VAL A 225 19.24 -8.10 -0.39
CA VAL A 225 20.12 -9.27 -0.53
C VAL A 225 20.82 -9.52 0.78
N ARG A 226 20.75 -10.76 1.24
CA ARG A 226 21.55 -11.25 2.37
C ARG A 226 22.89 -11.72 1.82
N THR A 227 23.96 -11.01 2.14
CA THR A 227 25.33 -11.40 1.81
C THR A 227 26.08 -11.84 3.08
N GLN A 228 27.14 -12.62 2.91
CA GLN A 228 28.02 -13.01 4.00
C GLN A 228 29.40 -12.45 3.68
N ASP A 229 29.97 -11.67 4.58
CA ASP A 229 31.32 -11.14 4.37
C ASP A 229 32.39 -12.23 4.61
N SER A 230 33.65 -11.90 4.27
CA SER A 230 34.79 -12.81 4.41
C SER A 230 35.06 -13.25 5.85
N GLU A 231 34.51 -12.55 6.86
CA GLU A 231 34.56 -12.92 8.27
C GLU A 231 33.37 -13.79 8.72
N GLY A 232 32.48 -14.15 7.79
CA GLY A 232 31.29 -14.93 8.07
C GLY A 232 30.14 -14.14 8.68
N LYS A 233 30.23 -12.82 8.80
CA LYS A 233 29.15 -11.97 9.31
C LYS A 233 28.11 -11.73 8.22
N ILE A 234 26.85 -11.83 8.61
CA ILE A 234 25.72 -11.60 7.73
C ILE A 234 25.56 -10.10 7.53
N ARG A 235 25.64 -9.65 6.28
CA ARG A 235 25.32 -8.28 5.87
C ARG A 235 24.02 -8.28 5.08
N ILE A 236 23.24 -7.23 5.29
CA ILE A 236 22.02 -6.96 4.55
C ILE A 236 22.33 -5.76 3.68
N SER A 237 22.21 -5.91 2.36
CA SER A 237 22.40 -4.83 1.40
C SER A 237 21.14 -4.60 0.58
N TRP A 238 20.91 -3.34 0.19
CA TRP A 238 19.83 -2.95 -0.70
C TRP A 238 20.38 -2.77 -2.09
N GLY A 239 19.89 -3.59 -3.01
CA GLY A 239 20.31 -3.60 -4.40
C GLY A 239 21.82 -3.44 -4.64
N SER A 240 22.20 -2.53 -5.53
CA SER A 240 23.60 -2.24 -5.90
C SER A 240 24.29 -1.21 -4.99
N GLN A 241 23.95 -1.14 -3.70
CA GLN A 241 24.68 -0.31 -2.74
C GLN A 241 26.15 -0.74 -2.63
N ARG A 242 27.03 0.00 -3.30
CA ARG A 242 28.46 -0.01 -3.02
C ARG A 242 28.71 0.87 -1.81
N ILE A 243 28.88 0.26 -0.63
CA ILE A 243 29.44 0.97 0.53
C ILE A 243 30.87 1.32 0.14
N LYS A 244 31.13 2.60 -0.15
CA LYS A 244 32.51 3.11 -0.24
C LYS A 244 33.03 3.22 1.19
N GLU A 245 34.14 2.55 1.46
CA GLU A 245 34.98 2.78 2.64
C GLU A 245 35.50 4.22 2.68
#